data_AF-A0A946ZIV3-F1
#
_entry.id   AF-A0A946ZIV3-F1
#
_cell.length_a   1.000
_cell.length_b   1.000
_cell.length_c   1.000
_cell.angle_alpha   90.00
_cell.angle_beta   90.00
_cell.angle_gamma   90.00
#
_symmetry.space_group_name_H-M   'P 1'
#
loop_
_entity.id
_entity.type
_entity.pdbx_description
1 polymer ?
#
loop_
_entity_poly.entity_id
_entity_poly.type
_entity_poly.pdbx_seq_one_letter_code
_entity_poly.pdbx_strand_id
1 'polypeptide(L)'
;YMLQNAATRNLEVEATMDGYQVEDEIINETGHKLPSGYPEGRRIWINLKAFDIADNLLFESGAYDSSTGTLNLVNTKIYEAKLGMSQNVADIANANGTGTYSAGESFHFALNNMVIKDNRIPPRGFTNANFEAVQAAPVGYSYADGDYSDETYYTVPEDTYRIEVKLFYQTTSKEYIEFLRDENVTDTKGQELYDLWVAFGRSAPELMVEQEFFTDLLDIENAQITDKSIRLYPSPAADEIFLSMPEGRMLQQMILYNVSGQLIRQSKSSPMMVSDISPGLYLMEIITDKGKTTRKILIK
;
A
#
# COMPACT_ATOMS: atom_id res chain seq x y z
N TYR A 1 12.88 -3.54 -11.55
CA TYR A 1 12.39 -2.71 -12.67
C TYR A 1 10.95 -3.03 -13.08
N MET A 2 10.63 -4.22 -13.63
CA MET A 2 9.26 -4.51 -14.09
C MET A 2 8.21 -4.47 -12.96
N LEU A 3 8.48 -5.15 -11.83
CA LEU A 3 7.55 -5.21 -10.69
C LEU A 3 7.30 -3.85 -10.02
N GLN A 4 8.32 -3.00 -9.96
CA GLN A 4 8.24 -1.65 -9.38
C GLN A 4 7.41 -0.67 -10.20
N ASN A 5 7.11 -0.99 -11.45
CA ASN A 5 6.24 -0.20 -12.32
C ASN A 5 4.88 -0.90 -12.55
N ALA A 6 4.64 -2.05 -11.92
CA ALA A 6 3.39 -2.80 -12.06
C ALA A 6 2.30 -2.31 -11.10
N ALA A 7 2.68 -1.58 -10.04
CA ALA A 7 1.76 -1.02 -9.07
C ALA A 7 2.20 0.37 -8.63
N THR A 8 1.22 1.24 -8.36
CA THR A 8 1.40 2.48 -7.60
C THR A 8 0.71 2.29 -6.24
N ARG A 9 1.18 3.00 -5.21
CA ARG A 9 0.56 3.02 -3.88
C ARG A 9 0.16 4.44 -3.52
N ASN A 10 -1.03 4.60 -2.94
CA ASN A 10 -1.38 5.76 -2.13
C ASN A 10 -1.53 5.29 -0.67
N LEU A 11 -0.95 6.05 0.25
CA LEU A 11 -1.02 5.77 1.68
C LEU A 11 -1.57 6.99 2.39
N GLU A 12 -2.71 6.83 3.05
CA GLU A 12 -3.32 7.84 3.91
C GLU A 12 -3.34 7.35 5.36
N VAL A 13 -3.01 8.26 6.29
CA VAL A 13 -2.96 7.94 7.72
C VAL A 13 -3.69 9.04 8.48
N GLU A 14 -4.72 8.64 9.23
CA GLU A 14 -5.54 9.53 10.04
C GLU A 14 -5.43 9.16 11.51
N ALA A 15 -5.29 10.17 12.37
CA ALA A 15 -5.35 9.98 13.81
C ALA A 15 -6.79 9.68 14.26
N THR A 16 -6.94 8.73 15.17
CA THR A 16 -8.20 8.31 15.78
C THR A 16 -8.08 8.36 17.31
N MET A 17 -9.16 8.09 18.06
CA MET A 17 -9.12 8.13 19.53
C MET A 17 -8.18 7.08 20.15
N ASP A 18 -7.95 5.95 19.47
CA ASP A 18 -7.21 4.80 20.01
C ASP A 18 -5.94 4.48 19.18
N GLY A 19 -5.47 5.43 18.36
CA GLY A 19 -4.28 5.27 17.53
C GLY A 19 -4.45 5.86 16.14
N TYR A 20 -4.00 5.14 15.10
CA TYR A 20 -4.07 5.62 13.72
C TYR A 20 -4.83 4.63 12.83
N GLN A 21 -5.65 5.18 11.94
CA GLN A 21 -6.23 4.45 10.82
C GLN A 21 -5.34 4.65 9.60
N VAL A 22 -4.90 3.54 9.01
CA VAL A 22 -4.06 3.52 7.82
C VAL A 22 -4.88 2.97 6.66
N GLU A 23 -4.95 3.71 5.57
CA GLU A 23 -5.54 3.30 4.30
C GLU A 23 -4.42 3.10 3.29
N ASP A 24 -4.22 1.85 2.87
CA ASP A 24 -3.29 1.46 1.81
C ASP A 24 -4.06 1.15 0.54
N GLU A 25 -3.99 2.04 -0.46
CA GLU A 25 -4.54 1.82 -1.79
C GLU A 25 -3.45 1.31 -2.73
N ILE A 26 -3.67 0.15 -3.33
CA ILE A 26 -2.81 -0.41 -4.37
C ILE A 26 -3.46 -0.24 -5.73
N ILE A 27 -2.79 0.48 -6.63
CA ILE A 27 -3.25 0.78 -7.98
C ILE A 27 -2.54 -0.15 -8.96
N ASN A 28 -3.30 -0.83 -9.81
CA ASN A 28 -2.78 -1.67 -10.87
C ASN A 28 -2.36 -0.84 -12.09
N GLU A 29 -1.07 -0.86 -12.40
CA GLU A 29 -0.48 -0.17 -13.56
C GLU A 29 -0.31 -1.07 -14.79
N THR A 30 -0.78 -2.31 -14.71
CA THR A 30 -0.66 -3.29 -15.79
C THR A 30 -1.93 -3.37 -16.66
N GLY A 31 -1.77 -3.92 -17.88
CA GLY A 31 -2.90 -4.17 -18.80
C GLY A 31 -3.67 -5.47 -18.52
N HIS A 32 -3.44 -6.11 -17.38
CA HIS A 32 -4.09 -7.36 -16.96
C HIS A 32 -4.34 -7.34 -15.45
N LYS A 33 -4.88 -8.41 -14.86
CA LYS A 33 -5.01 -8.52 -13.40
C LYS A 33 -3.64 -8.37 -12.70
N LEU A 34 -3.61 -7.85 -11.48
CA LEU A 34 -2.40 -7.75 -10.67
C LEU A 34 -2.52 -8.63 -9.40
N PRO A 35 -1.66 -9.64 -9.24
CA PRO A 35 -0.74 -10.20 -10.24
C PRO A 35 -1.50 -10.98 -11.34
N SER A 36 -0.88 -11.23 -12.49
CA SER A 36 -1.42 -12.12 -13.54
C SER A 36 -0.60 -13.41 -13.67
N GLY A 37 -0.99 -14.27 -14.61
CA GLY A 37 -0.34 -15.53 -14.92
C GLY A 37 -0.83 -16.70 -14.09
N TYR A 38 0.03 -17.71 -13.96
CA TYR A 38 -0.29 -18.96 -13.29
C TYR A 38 -0.52 -18.75 -11.78
N PRO A 39 -1.67 -19.20 -11.23
CA PRO A 39 -2.13 -18.78 -9.91
C PRO A 39 -1.50 -19.56 -8.74
N GLU A 40 -1.12 -20.83 -8.92
CA GLU A 40 -0.68 -21.69 -7.80
C GLU A 40 0.62 -21.18 -7.18
N GLY A 41 0.56 -20.80 -5.91
CA GLY A 41 1.68 -20.25 -5.15
C GLY A 41 2.08 -18.81 -5.53
N ARG A 42 1.44 -18.18 -6.53
CA ARG A 42 1.72 -16.79 -6.92
C ARG A 42 0.84 -15.84 -6.15
N ARG A 43 1.45 -14.89 -5.46
CA ARG A 43 0.73 -13.89 -4.65
C ARG A 43 1.45 -12.57 -4.59
N ILE A 44 0.69 -11.50 -4.37
CA ILE A 44 1.21 -10.27 -3.79
C ILE A 44 0.54 -10.06 -2.44
N TRP A 45 1.21 -9.39 -1.50
CA TRP A 45 0.61 -9.04 -0.23
C TRP A 45 1.19 -7.75 0.33
N ILE A 46 0.41 -7.14 1.22
CA ILE A 46 0.82 -5.95 1.97
C ILE A 46 1.49 -6.43 3.26
N ASN A 47 2.73 -6.01 3.48
CA ASN A 47 3.38 -6.05 4.79
C ASN A 47 3.33 -4.64 5.38
N LEU A 48 2.68 -4.49 6.52
CA LEU A 48 2.62 -3.23 7.25
C LEU A 48 3.28 -3.43 8.61
N LYS A 49 4.22 -2.55 8.95
CA LYS A 49 4.88 -2.50 10.25
C LYS A 49 4.69 -1.12 10.87
N ALA A 50 4.33 -1.08 12.14
CA ALA A 50 4.28 0.15 12.93
C ALA A 50 5.31 0.07 14.05
N PHE A 51 6.05 1.15 14.26
CA PHE A 51 7.14 1.26 15.22
C PHE A 51 6.93 2.45 16.15
N ASP A 52 7.40 2.34 17.39
CA ASP A 52 7.50 3.48 18.31
C ASP A 52 8.70 4.39 17.97
N ILE A 53 8.87 5.47 18.74
CA ILE A 53 9.97 6.45 18.54
C ILE A 53 11.37 5.87 18.79
N ALA A 54 11.46 4.73 19.48
CA ALA A 54 12.70 4.01 19.74
C ALA A 54 12.94 2.87 18.74
N ASP A 55 12.18 2.84 17.64
CA ASP A 55 12.19 1.80 16.59
C ASP A 55 11.78 0.39 17.09
N ASN A 56 11.05 0.27 18.21
CA ASN A 56 10.47 -1.01 18.61
C ASN A 56 9.21 -1.31 17.78
N LEU A 57 9.08 -2.54 17.30
CA LEU A 57 7.91 -2.99 16.54
C LEU A 57 6.68 -3.11 17.46
N LEU A 58 5.65 -2.32 17.17
CA LEU A 58 4.37 -2.32 17.89
C LEU A 58 3.31 -3.19 17.20
N PHE A 59 3.33 -3.20 15.87
CA PHE A 59 2.36 -3.93 15.06
C PHE A 59 3.02 -4.43 13.78
N GLU A 60 2.66 -5.64 13.35
CA GLU A 60 3.01 -6.17 12.04
C GLU A 60 1.86 -7.00 11.45
N SER A 61 1.53 -6.72 10.19
CA SER A 61 0.72 -7.59 9.31
C SER A 61 1.56 -8.06 8.13
N GLY A 62 1.34 -9.29 7.66
CA GLY A 62 2.04 -9.84 6.49
C GLY A 62 3.52 -10.18 6.73
N ALA A 63 3.88 -10.55 7.96
CA ALA A 63 5.24 -10.95 8.32
C ALA A 63 5.72 -12.14 7.49
N TYR A 64 6.91 -12.05 6.91
CA TYR A 64 7.51 -13.13 6.12
C TYR A 64 8.85 -13.56 6.72
N ASP A 65 8.99 -14.86 7.00
CA ASP A 65 10.23 -15.46 7.46
C ASP A 65 11.01 -16.03 6.28
N SER A 66 12.08 -15.34 5.87
CA SER A 66 12.95 -15.76 4.77
C SER A 66 13.76 -17.03 5.07
N SER A 67 13.95 -17.38 6.35
CA SER A 67 14.68 -18.59 6.74
C SER A 67 13.84 -19.85 6.53
N THR A 68 12.52 -19.76 6.77
CA THR A 68 11.59 -20.89 6.62
C THR A 68 10.75 -20.82 5.36
N GLY A 69 10.69 -19.66 4.69
CA GLY A 69 9.87 -19.39 3.52
C GLY A 69 8.39 -19.15 3.83
N THR A 70 8.04 -18.92 5.10
CA THR A 70 6.66 -18.89 5.58
C THR A 70 6.12 -17.45 5.68
N LEU A 71 4.93 -17.23 5.10
CA LEU A 71 4.15 -16.00 5.25
C LEU A 71 3.14 -16.16 6.38
N ASN A 72 3.09 -15.22 7.32
CA ASN A 72 2.00 -15.13 8.27
C ASN A 72 0.72 -14.71 7.53
N LEU A 73 -0.32 -15.55 7.60
CA LEU A 73 -1.59 -15.31 6.90
C LEU A 73 -2.62 -14.59 7.77
N VAL A 74 -2.39 -14.49 9.08
CA VAL A 74 -3.33 -13.85 10.01
C VAL A 74 -3.39 -12.36 9.70
N ASN A 75 -4.61 -11.85 9.48
CA ASN A 75 -4.89 -10.44 9.18
C ASN A 75 -4.04 -9.85 8.03
N THR A 76 -3.63 -10.69 7.08
CA THR A 76 -2.77 -10.28 5.96
C THR A 76 -3.59 -10.14 4.69
N LYS A 77 -3.50 -8.97 4.06
CA LYS A 77 -4.10 -8.75 2.74
C LYS A 77 -3.24 -9.40 1.67
N ILE A 78 -3.78 -10.44 1.04
CA ILE A 78 -3.13 -11.20 -0.03
C ILE A 78 -4.00 -11.14 -1.27
N TYR A 79 -3.40 -10.73 -2.39
CA TYR A 79 -4.01 -10.82 -3.71
C TYR A 79 -3.47 -12.04 -4.45
N GLU A 80 -4.36 -12.98 -4.73
CA GLU A 80 -4.06 -14.28 -5.29
C GLU A 80 -5.29 -14.83 -6.01
N ALA A 81 -5.09 -15.89 -6.79
CA ALA A 81 -6.19 -16.75 -7.19
C ALA A 81 -5.94 -18.16 -6.65
N LYS A 82 -7.01 -18.79 -6.17
CA LYS A 82 -7.00 -20.15 -5.66
C LYS A 82 -7.85 -21.01 -6.56
N LEU A 83 -7.27 -22.09 -7.05
CA LEU A 83 -7.96 -23.07 -7.85
C LEU A 83 -8.47 -24.21 -6.96
N GLY A 84 -9.37 -25.00 -7.50
CA GLY A 84 -9.90 -26.15 -6.81
C GLY A 84 -10.62 -27.10 -7.74
N MET A 85 -11.09 -28.20 -7.15
CA MET A 85 -11.85 -29.22 -7.84
C MET A 85 -13.25 -29.38 -7.25
N SER A 86 -14.22 -29.67 -8.11
CA SER A 86 -15.59 -29.98 -7.71
C SER A 86 -15.68 -31.35 -7.03
N GLN A 87 -16.77 -31.57 -6.29
CA GLN A 87 -17.07 -32.89 -5.72
C GLN A 87 -17.11 -33.99 -6.79
N ASN A 88 -17.72 -33.72 -7.94
CA ASN A 88 -17.78 -34.69 -9.04
C ASN A 88 -16.37 -35.07 -9.54
N VAL A 89 -15.48 -34.09 -9.73
CA VAL A 89 -14.11 -34.37 -10.16
C VAL A 89 -13.35 -35.19 -9.11
N ALA A 90 -13.47 -34.82 -7.83
CA ALA A 90 -12.86 -35.57 -6.73
C ALA A 90 -13.37 -37.02 -6.69
N ASP A 91 -14.68 -37.23 -6.80
CA ASP A 91 -15.30 -38.57 -6.80
C ASP A 91 -14.82 -39.42 -7.99
N ILE A 92 -14.78 -38.86 -9.20
CA ILE A 92 -14.26 -39.54 -10.39
C ILE A 92 -12.78 -39.89 -10.22
N ALA A 93 -11.97 -38.95 -9.72
CA ALA A 93 -10.54 -39.18 -9.52
C ALA A 93 -10.28 -40.26 -8.47
N ASN A 94 -11.05 -40.29 -7.37
CA ASN A 94 -10.99 -41.34 -6.35
C ASN A 94 -11.47 -42.70 -6.86
N ALA A 95 -12.47 -42.73 -7.74
CA ALA A 95 -12.99 -43.98 -8.31
C ALA A 95 -12.06 -44.62 -9.34
N ASN A 96 -11.22 -43.83 -10.02
CA ASN A 96 -10.38 -44.29 -11.13
C ASN A 96 -8.87 -44.19 -10.86
N GLY A 97 -8.46 -43.58 -9.74
CA GLY A 97 -7.08 -43.32 -9.38
C GLY A 97 -6.63 -44.05 -8.12
N THR A 98 -5.36 -43.87 -7.78
CA THR A 98 -4.74 -44.41 -6.55
C THR A 98 -4.57 -43.35 -5.45
N GLY A 99 -4.92 -42.09 -5.73
CA GLY A 99 -4.86 -40.98 -4.79
C GLY A 99 -6.13 -40.85 -3.95
N THR A 100 -6.09 -39.94 -2.96
CA THR A 100 -7.28 -39.53 -2.19
C THR A 100 -7.47 -38.04 -2.34
N TYR A 101 -8.54 -37.65 -3.00
CA TYR A 101 -8.84 -36.27 -3.34
C TYR A 101 -10.12 -35.81 -2.63
N SER A 102 -10.12 -34.56 -2.18
CA SER A 102 -11.29 -33.88 -1.62
C SER A 102 -11.67 -32.68 -2.48
N ALA A 103 -12.96 -32.41 -2.57
CA ALA A 103 -13.45 -31.19 -3.21
C ALA A 103 -12.95 -29.93 -2.47
N GLY A 104 -12.77 -28.84 -3.21
CA GLY A 104 -12.34 -27.55 -2.67
C GLY A 104 -10.98 -27.10 -3.20
N GLU A 105 -10.34 -26.20 -2.45
CA GLU A 105 -9.02 -25.63 -2.78
C GLU A 105 -7.96 -26.74 -2.92
N SER A 106 -7.18 -26.67 -4.00
CA SER A 106 -6.11 -27.63 -4.26
C SER A 106 -5.06 -27.04 -5.21
N PHE A 107 -3.84 -27.54 -5.11
CA PHE A 107 -2.76 -27.30 -6.06
C PHE A 107 -2.66 -28.39 -7.15
N HIS A 108 -3.64 -29.30 -7.21
CA HIS A 108 -3.60 -30.40 -8.17
C HIS A 108 -4.05 -29.93 -9.56
N PHE A 109 -3.16 -29.23 -10.27
CA PHE A 109 -3.40 -28.58 -11.56
C PHE A 109 -4.27 -29.38 -12.55
N ALA A 110 -3.97 -30.67 -12.74
CA ALA A 110 -4.69 -31.51 -13.71
C ALA A 110 -6.15 -31.83 -13.33
N LEU A 111 -6.50 -31.71 -12.04
CA LEU A 111 -7.84 -31.99 -11.52
C LEU A 111 -8.61 -30.71 -11.21
N ASN A 112 -7.92 -29.59 -11.05
CA ASN A 112 -8.56 -28.30 -10.80
C ASN A 112 -9.46 -27.92 -11.97
N ASN A 113 -10.75 -27.71 -11.69
CA ASN A 113 -11.78 -27.38 -12.68
C ASN A 113 -12.61 -26.14 -12.31
N MET A 114 -12.23 -25.44 -11.23
CA MET A 114 -12.90 -24.22 -10.80
C MET A 114 -11.91 -23.23 -10.16
N VAL A 115 -12.31 -21.97 -10.16
CA VAL A 115 -11.67 -20.89 -9.39
C VAL A 115 -12.45 -20.77 -8.08
N ILE A 116 -11.78 -20.98 -6.95
CA ILE A 116 -12.35 -20.88 -5.59
C ILE A 116 -12.31 -19.44 -5.08
N LYS A 117 -11.24 -18.72 -5.42
CA LYS A 117 -11.01 -17.32 -5.06
C LYS A 117 -10.22 -16.66 -6.20
N ASP A 118 -10.54 -15.43 -6.52
CA ASP A 118 -9.69 -14.55 -7.31
C ASP A 118 -9.99 -13.10 -6.91
N ASN A 119 -9.12 -12.51 -6.10
CA ASN A 119 -9.22 -11.12 -5.68
C ASN A 119 -8.17 -10.22 -6.33
N ARG A 120 -7.50 -10.69 -7.38
CA ARG A 120 -6.42 -9.95 -8.06
C ARG A 120 -6.99 -8.70 -8.72
N ILE A 121 -6.28 -7.58 -8.56
CA ILE A 121 -6.77 -6.22 -8.90
C ILE A 121 -6.94 -6.13 -10.43
N PRO A 122 -8.11 -5.71 -10.95
CA PRO A 122 -8.35 -5.64 -12.40
C PRO A 122 -7.57 -4.50 -13.07
N PRO A 123 -7.37 -4.52 -14.40
CA PRO A 123 -6.72 -3.44 -15.14
C PRO A 123 -7.70 -2.30 -15.45
N ARG A 124 -7.15 -1.14 -15.80
CA ARG A 124 -7.94 0.00 -16.30
C ARG A 124 -8.79 -0.39 -17.51
N GLY A 125 -10.05 0.04 -17.50
CA GLY A 125 -11.01 -0.24 -18.57
C GLY A 125 -11.67 -1.61 -18.50
N PHE A 126 -11.49 -2.37 -17.41
CA PHE A 126 -12.26 -3.60 -17.21
C PHE A 126 -13.75 -3.30 -17.00
N THR A 127 -14.59 -4.26 -17.37
CA THR A 127 -15.99 -4.35 -16.95
C THR A 127 -16.29 -5.77 -16.52
N ASN A 128 -17.19 -5.92 -15.56
CA ASN A 128 -17.63 -7.22 -15.06
C ASN A 128 -18.20 -8.08 -16.20
N ALA A 129 -18.98 -7.49 -17.11
CA ALA A 129 -19.54 -8.21 -18.26
C ALA A 129 -18.45 -8.77 -19.21
N ASN A 130 -17.42 -7.98 -19.50
CA ASN A 130 -16.33 -8.45 -20.38
C ASN A 130 -15.48 -9.53 -19.70
N PHE A 131 -15.22 -9.39 -18.40
CA PHE A 131 -14.47 -10.40 -17.64
C PHE A 131 -15.25 -11.69 -17.49
N GLU A 132 -16.56 -11.63 -17.24
CA GLU A 132 -17.43 -12.82 -17.20
C GLU A 132 -17.43 -13.55 -18.55
N ALA A 133 -17.53 -12.81 -19.66
CA ALA A 133 -17.53 -13.38 -21.01
C ALA A 133 -16.26 -14.17 -21.37
N VAL A 134 -15.13 -13.89 -20.70
CA VAL A 134 -13.85 -14.60 -20.86
C VAL A 134 -13.46 -15.42 -19.63
N GLN A 135 -14.40 -15.66 -18.70
CA GLN A 135 -14.21 -16.45 -17.48
C GLN A 135 -13.06 -15.93 -16.59
N ALA A 136 -12.87 -14.61 -16.57
CA ALA A 136 -11.87 -13.91 -15.77
C ALA A 136 -12.50 -13.05 -14.67
N ALA A 137 -13.78 -13.22 -14.34
CA ALA A 137 -14.41 -12.48 -13.25
C ALA A 137 -13.68 -12.69 -11.90
N PRO A 138 -13.64 -11.69 -11.01
CA PRO A 138 -13.25 -11.90 -9.61
C PRO A 138 -14.16 -12.95 -8.94
N VAL A 139 -13.62 -13.71 -7.99
CA VAL A 139 -14.37 -14.75 -7.25
C VAL A 139 -14.09 -14.60 -5.77
N GLY A 140 -15.15 -14.56 -4.95
CA GLY A 140 -15.00 -14.27 -3.51
C GLY A 140 -14.52 -12.85 -3.22
N TYR A 141 -14.61 -11.96 -4.21
CA TYR A 141 -14.27 -10.54 -4.16
C TYR A 141 -15.06 -9.80 -5.24
N SER A 142 -15.21 -8.48 -5.13
CA SER A 142 -15.94 -7.68 -6.10
C SER A 142 -15.25 -6.34 -6.36
N TYR A 143 -15.27 -5.91 -7.61
CA TYR A 143 -14.82 -4.59 -8.06
C TYR A 143 -15.93 -3.97 -8.91
N ALA A 144 -16.16 -2.67 -8.77
CA ALA A 144 -17.08 -1.93 -9.62
C ALA A 144 -16.49 -1.73 -11.02
N ASP A 145 -17.35 -1.62 -12.05
CA ASP A 145 -16.88 -1.41 -13.42
C ASP A 145 -15.97 -0.17 -13.51
N GLY A 146 -14.76 -0.38 -14.04
CA GLY A 146 -13.77 0.67 -14.19
C GLY A 146 -12.83 0.85 -13.00
N ASP A 147 -13.00 0.14 -11.88
CA ASP A 147 -11.99 0.10 -10.81
C ASP A 147 -10.65 -0.45 -11.33
N TYR A 148 -9.55 -0.02 -10.74
CA TYR A 148 -8.21 -0.54 -11.07
C TYR A 148 -7.29 -0.46 -9.87
N SER A 149 -7.87 -0.32 -8.69
CA SER A 149 -7.19 -0.26 -7.42
C SER A 149 -7.99 -1.02 -6.37
N ASP A 150 -7.37 -1.23 -5.23
CA ASP A 150 -7.99 -1.84 -4.07
C ASP A 150 -7.44 -1.23 -2.78
N GLU A 151 -8.34 -0.96 -1.84
CA GLU A 151 -8.04 -0.32 -0.57
C GLU A 151 -8.02 -1.35 0.57
N THR A 152 -7.06 -1.21 1.48
CA THR A 152 -6.98 -2.01 2.70
C THR A 152 -6.75 -1.12 3.91
N TYR A 153 -7.58 -1.32 4.93
CA TYR A 153 -7.55 -0.53 6.15
C TYR A 153 -6.88 -1.29 7.30
N TYR A 154 -6.06 -0.58 8.06
CA TYR A 154 -5.42 -1.08 9.27
C TYR A 154 -5.64 -0.10 10.43
N THR A 155 -5.71 -0.64 11.64
CA THR A 155 -5.64 0.16 12.87
C THR A 155 -4.31 -0.14 13.55
N VAL A 156 -3.51 0.90 13.81
CA VAL A 156 -2.22 0.79 14.49
C VAL A 156 -2.23 1.57 15.81
N PRO A 157 -1.43 1.16 16.81
CA PRO A 157 -1.47 1.76 18.16
C PRO A 157 -1.12 3.25 18.20
N GLU A 158 -1.61 3.96 19.23
CA GLU A 158 -1.33 5.40 19.48
C GLU A 158 0.15 5.72 19.65
N ASP A 159 0.94 4.82 20.24
CA ASP A 159 2.38 5.00 20.42
C ASP A 159 3.19 4.86 19.10
N THR A 160 2.52 4.62 17.96
CA THR A 160 3.17 4.56 16.66
C THR A 160 3.80 5.90 16.33
N TYR A 161 5.08 5.89 15.96
CA TYR A 161 5.87 7.01 15.43
C TYR A 161 6.17 6.85 13.93
N ARG A 162 6.42 5.60 13.49
CA ARG A 162 6.79 5.29 12.10
C ARG A 162 5.97 4.11 11.60
N ILE A 163 5.38 4.26 10.42
CA ILE A 163 4.66 3.22 9.71
C ILE A 163 5.43 2.92 8.43
N GLU A 164 5.86 1.68 8.26
CA GLU A 164 6.48 1.17 7.04
C GLU A 164 5.51 0.22 6.35
N VAL A 165 5.15 0.52 5.10
CA VAL A 165 4.27 -0.33 4.30
C VAL A 165 5.02 -0.80 3.07
N LYS A 166 4.98 -2.10 2.81
CA LYS A 166 5.63 -2.77 1.67
C LYS A 166 4.62 -3.61 0.91
N LEU A 167 4.68 -3.58 -0.41
CA LEU A 167 3.97 -4.50 -1.28
C LEU A 167 4.98 -5.52 -1.82
N PHE A 168 4.79 -6.78 -1.48
CA PHE A 168 5.68 -7.86 -1.90
C PHE A 168 5.03 -8.71 -2.98
N TYR A 169 5.83 -9.20 -3.92
CA TYR A 169 5.45 -10.21 -4.90
C TYR A 169 6.22 -11.50 -4.66
N GLN A 170 5.54 -12.64 -4.67
CA GLN A 170 6.15 -13.96 -4.63
C GLN A 170 5.65 -14.81 -5.80
N THR A 171 6.60 -15.39 -6.54
CA THR A 171 6.31 -16.27 -7.68
C THR A 171 5.74 -17.61 -7.22
N THR A 172 6.33 -18.20 -6.19
CA THR A 172 5.99 -19.53 -5.71
C THR A 172 6.06 -19.58 -4.20
N SER A 173 4.96 -20.01 -3.58
CA SER A 173 4.84 -20.14 -2.14
C SER A 173 5.42 -21.46 -1.65
N LYS A 174 5.75 -21.51 -0.35
CA LYS A 174 6.22 -22.73 0.31
C LYS A 174 5.19 -23.85 0.21
N GLU A 175 3.91 -23.53 0.41
CA GLU A 175 2.82 -24.50 0.42
C GLU A 175 2.70 -25.23 -0.92
N TYR A 176 2.94 -24.52 -2.03
CA TYR A 176 2.96 -25.15 -3.35
C TYR A 176 4.17 -26.08 -3.54
N ILE A 177 5.35 -25.65 -3.11
CA ILE A 177 6.57 -26.48 -3.21
C ILE A 177 6.47 -27.74 -2.35
N GLU A 178 5.94 -27.62 -1.14
CA GLU A 178 5.73 -28.76 -0.25
C GLU A 178 4.66 -29.71 -0.81
N PHE A 179 3.56 -29.18 -1.38
CA PHE A 179 2.59 -29.99 -2.09
C PHE A 179 3.23 -30.79 -3.24
N LEU A 180 4.00 -30.15 -4.11
CA LEU A 180 4.67 -30.83 -5.23
C LEU A 180 5.69 -31.87 -4.76
N ARG A 181 6.35 -31.64 -3.62
CA ARG A 181 7.25 -32.62 -3.00
C ARG A 181 6.48 -33.81 -2.47
N ASP A 182 5.42 -33.57 -1.71
CA ASP A 182 4.71 -34.61 -0.94
C ASP A 182 3.80 -35.47 -1.84
N GLU A 183 3.19 -34.87 -2.87
CA GLU A 183 2.33 -35.59 -3.82
C GLU A 183 3.12 -36.31 -4.92
N ASN A 184 4.41 -36.00 -5.10
CA ASN A 184 5.24 -36.75 -6.02
C ASN A 184 5.73 -38.05 -5.38
N VAL A 185 4.99 -39.12 -5.64
CA VAL A 185 5.28 -40.48 -5.16
C VAL A 185 5.83 -41.42 -6.24
N THR A 186 6.09 -40.91 -7.45
CA THR A 186 6.51 -41.73 -8.61
C THR A 186 8.00 -41.64 -8.92
N ASP A 187 8.65 -40.53 -8.56
CA ASP A 187 10.09 -40.33 -8.73
C ASP A 187 10.66 -39.36 -7.68
N THR A 188 11.90 -38.91 -7.88
CA THR A 188 12.61 -38.01 -6.95
C THR A 188 12.43 -36.52 -7.25
N LYS A 189 11.69 -36.14 -8.30
CA LYS A 189 11.64 -34.75 -8.79
C LYS A 189 11.02 -33.78 -7.81
N GLY A 190 10.07 -34.23 -6.98
CA GLY A 190 9.47 -33.42 -5.93
C GLY A 190 10.51 -33.02 -4.87
N GLN A 191 11.32 -33.98 -4.43
CA GLN A 191 12.40 -33.71 -3.48
C GLN A 191 13.52 -32.87 -4.10
N GLU A 192 13.93 -33.17 -5.34
CA GLU A 192 14.92 -32.35 -6.07
C GLU A 192 14.47 -30.89 -6.19
N LEU A 193 13.19 -30.64 -6.50
CA LEU A 193 12.61 -29.30 -6.56
C LEU A 193 12.65 -28.61 -5.19
N TYR A 194 12.26 -29.32 -4.12
CA TYR A 194 12.31 -28.77 -2.76
C TYR A 194 13.74 -28.37 -2.35
N ASP A 195 14.72 -29.23 -2.63
CA ASP A 195 16.12 -28.99 -2.29
C ASP A 195 16.69 -27.79 -3.07
N LEU A 196 16.34 -27.65 -4.36
CA LEU A 196 16.66 -26.47 -5.15
C LEU A 196 15.99 -25.21 -4.58
N TRP A 197 14.71 -25.29 -4.22
CA TRP A 197 14.02 -24.17 -3.60
C TRP A 197 14.71 -23.72 -2.31
N VAL A 198 15.13 -24.64 -1.44
CA VAL A 198 15.93 -24.35 -0.25
C VAL A 198 17.28 -23.71 -0.60
N ALA A 199 18.00 -24.28 -1.56
CA ALA A 199 19.34 -23.83 -1.96
C ALA A 199 19.34 -22.43 -2.60
N PHE A 200 18.25 -22.04 -3.27
CA PHE A 200 18.11 -20.76 -3.98
C PHE A 200 17.25 -19.74 -3.23
N GLY A 201 17.23 -19.80 -1.89
CA GLY A 201 16.63 -18.75 -1.08
C GLY A 201 15.10 -18.77 -1.02
N ARG A 202 14.49 -19.95 -1.21
CA ARG A 202 13.09 -20.23 -0.91
C ARG A 202 12.07 -19.36 -1.66
N SER A 203 12.40 -18.94 -2.88
CA SER A 203 11.59 -17.99 -3.65
C SER A 203 11.24 -16.77 -2.79
N ALA A 204 12.26 -16.17 -2.18
CA ALA A 204 12.12 -14.94 -1.40
C ALA A 204 11.31 -13.90 -2.19
N PRO A 205 10.41 -13.16 -1.52
CA PRO A 205 9.60 -12.17 -2.19
C PRO A 205 10.41 -10.99 -2.69
N GLU A 206 9.96 -10.44 -3.80
CA GLU A 206 10.51 -9.24 -4.40
C GLU A 206 9.67 -8.03 -3.98
N LEU A 207 10.34 -6.96 -3.54
CA LEU A 207 9.69 -5.71 -3.20
C LEU A 207 9.17 -5.03 -4.48
N MET A 208 7.87 -4.74 -4.50
CA MET A 208 7.24 -3.97 -5.59
C MET A 208 7.27 -2.47 -5.27
N VAL A 209 6.70 -2.10 -4.12
CA VAL A 209 6.52 -0.71 -3.70
C VAL A 209 6.72 -0.63 -2.19
N GLU A 210 7.34 0.45 -1.72
CA GLU A 210 7.55 0.77 -0.31
C GLU A 210 7.18 2.22 -0.08
N GLN A 211 6.55 2.49 1.06
CA GLN A 211 6.27 3.84 1.53
C GLN A 211 6.35 3.86 3.05
N GLU A 212 6.90 4.96 3.57
CA GLU A 212 6.91 5.23 5.01
C GLU A 212 6.04 6.45 5.32
N PHE A 213 5.44 6.44 6.51
CA PHE A 213 4.74 7.56 7.11
C PHE A 213 5.23 7.76 8.54
N PHE A 214 5.43 9.01 8.94
CA PHE A 214 5.78 9.37 10.30
C PHE A 214 4.60 10.10 10.94
N THR A 215 4.12 9.56 12.05
CA THR A 215 3.06 10.14 12.87
C THR A 215 3.72 11.22 13.73
N ASP A 216 3.62 12.48 13.31
CA ASP A 216 4.34 13.59 13.94
C ASP A 216 4.13 13.66 15.47
N LEU A 217 5.12 13.21 16.24
CA LEU A 217 5.35 13.57 17.64
C LEU A 217 6.40 14.70 17.69
N LEU A 218 5.95 15.92 17.37
CA LEU A 218 6.49 17.12 17.99
C LEU A 218 5.33 17.79 18.73
N ASP A 219 5.18 17.37 19.98
CA ASP A 219 4.40 18.08 20.97
C ASP A 219 5.04 19.46 21.21
N ILE A 220 4.38 20.50 20.73
CA ILE A 220 4.22 21.71 21.52
C ILE A 220 2.72 21.88 21.63
N GLU A 221 2.17 21.48 22.77
CA GLU A 221 0.86 21.81 23.32
C GLU A 221 0.02 22.74 22.42
N ASN A 222 -1.09 22.20 21.90
CA ASN A 222 -2.12 22.90 21.14
C ASN A 222 -1.68 23.51 19.79
N ALA A 223 -1.82 22.73 18.71
CA ALA A 223 -2.70 23.08 17.57
C ALA A 223 -2.47 22.21 16.32
N GLN A 224 -3.09 21.04 16.29
CA GLN A 224 -3.48 20.41 15.03
C GLN A 224 -4.99 20.62 14.85
N ILE A 225 -5.35 21.86 14.50
CA ILE A 225 -6.62 22.14 13.83
C ILE A 225 -6.26 22.79 12.49
N THR A 226 -6.63 22.13 11.40
CA THR A 226 -6.73 22.61 10.01
C THR A 226 -5.57 23.45 9.42
N ASP A 227 -4.59 22.75 8.82
CA ASP A 227 -3.60 23.37 7.94
C ASP A 227 -4.21 23.71 6.55
N LYS A 228 -5.30 23.05 6.10
CA LYS A 228 -5.92 23.33 4.78
C LYS A 228 -6.66 24.68 4.63
N SER A 229 -6.94 25.41 5.73
CA SER A 229 -7.69 26.68 5.70
C SER A 229 -6.85 27.95 5.64
N ILE A 230 -5.53 27.86 5.81
CA ILE A 230 -4.62 29.01 5.71
C ILE A 230 -4.06 29.11 4.29
N ARG A 231 -4.40 30.19 3.58
CA ARG A 231 -4.02 30.41 2.18
C ARG A 231 -3.27 31.73 1.99
N LEU A 232 -2.22 31.71 1.17
CA LEU A 232 -1.54 32.91 0.70
C LEU A 232 -1.94 33.21 -0.74
N TYR A 233 -2.26 34.46 -1.03
CA TYR A 233 -2.65 34.88 -2.37
C TYR A 233 -2.29 36.35 -2.62
N PRO A 234 -2.12 36.78 -3.88
CA PRO A 234 -1.98 35.93 -5.06
C PRO A 234 -0.66 35.15 -5.04
N SER A 235 -0.66 33.94 -5.59
CA SER A 235 0.56 33.21 -5.94
C SER A 235 0.48 32.93 -7.45
N PRO A 236 1.34 33.55 -8.30
CA PRO A 236 2.47 34.40 -7.94
C PRO A 236 2.08 35.84 -7.54
N ALA A 237 2.77 36.41 -6.53
CA ALA A 237 2.59 37.78 -6.03
C ALA A 237 3.49 38.78 -6.75
N ALA A 238 2.98 39.97 -7.08
CA ALA A 238 3.76 41.06 -7.66
C ALA A 238 4.06 42.15 -6.62
N ASP A 239 3.01 42.73 -6.03
CA ASP A 239 3.17 43.86 -5.11
C ASP A 239 2.99 43.50 -3.64
N GLU A 240 2.06 42.59 -3.35
CA GLU A 240 1.62 42.25 -2.01
C GLU A 240 1.14 40.81 -1.88
N ILE A 241 1.27 40.24 -0.68
CA ILE A 241 0.79 38.91 -0.31
C ILE A 241 -0.25 39.05 0.79
N PHE A 242 -1.45 38.54 0.54
CA PHE A 242 -2.54 38.40 1.49
C PHE A 242 -2.55 37.03 2.15
N LEU A 243 -2.99 37.02 3.41
CA LEU A 243 -3.23 35.83 4.20
C LEU A 243 -4.74 35.67 4.45
N SER A 244 -5.33 34.58 4.00
CA SER A 244 -6.67 34.14 4.39
C SER A 244 -6.54 33.07 5.48
N MET A 245 -7.30 33.23 6.56
CA MET A 245 -7.36 32.32 7.70
C MET A 245 -8.81 32.08 8.11
N PRO A 246 -9.14 30.95 8.73
CA PRO A 246 -10.46 30.71 9.31
C PRO A 246 -10.76 31.68 10.45
N GLU A 247 -12.05 31.95 10.70
CA GLU A 247 -12.50 32.77 11.83
C GLU A 247 -12.01 32.21 13.17
N GLY A 248 -11.69 33.09 14.12
CA GLY A 248 -11.21 32.71 15.45
C GLY A 248 -9.70 32.51 15.59
N ARG A 249 -8.89 32.87 14.58
CA ARG A 249 -7.41 32.93 14.68
C ARG A 249 -6.90 34.36 14.60
N MET A 250 -5.91 34.67 15.43
CA MET A 250 -5.22 35.95 15.44
C MET A 250 -3.82 35.78 14.86
N LEU A 251 -3.53 36.53 13.79
CA LEU A 251 -2.18 36.63 13.25
C LEU A 251 -1.27 37.30 14.28
N GLN A 252 -0.16 36.65 14.62
CA GLN A 252 0.90 37.26 15.42
C GLN A 252 2.03 37.76 14.53
N GLN A 253 2.41 36.97 13.52
CA GLN A 253 3.54 37.28 12.65
C GLN A 253 3.50 36.50 11.33
N MET A 254 4.07 37.10 10.28
CA MET A 254 4.41 36.48 9.00
C MET A 254 5.91 36.70 8.77
N ILE A 255 6.64 35.67 8.37
CA ILE A 255 8.08 35.70 8.12
C ILE A 255 8.35 35.07 6.76
N LEU A 256 8.95 35.83 5.85
CA LEU A 256 9.35 35.39 4.53
C LEU A 256 10.82 34.99 4.53
N TYR A 257 11.11 33.78 4.06
CA TYR A 257 12.45 33.22 3.88
C TYR A 257 12.70 32.89 2.41
N ASN A 258 13.95 32.99 1.96
CA ASN A 258 14.36 32.39 0.69
C ASN A 258 14.53 30.86 0.81
N VAL A 259 14.73 30.18 -0.32
CA VAL A 259 14.93 28.71 -0.34
C VAL A 259 16.17 28.21 0.42
N SER A 260 17.09 29.11 0.77
CA SER A 260 18.27 28.81 1.59
C SER A 260 18.03 29.03 3.09
N GLY A 261 16.79 29.35 3.49
CA GLY A 261 16.41 29.60 4.88
C GLY A 261 16.81 30.97 5.43
N GLN A 262 17.33 31.86 4.58
CA GLN A 262 17.65 33.22 5.02
C GLN A 262 16.37 34.05 5.13
N LEU A 263 16.25 34.78 6.22
CA LEU A 263 15.14 35.68 6.46
C LEU A 263 15.20 36.88 5.53
N ILE A 264 14.11 37.13 4.81
CA ILE A 264 13.95 38.22 3.85
C ILE A 264 13.09 39.34 4.43
N ARG A 265 11.95 38.99 5.05
CA ARG A 265 11.00 39.99 5.57
C ARG A 265 10.19 39.43 6.74
N GLN A 266 9.75 40.31 7.62
CA GLN A 266 8.75 40.01 8.66
C GLN A 266 7.64 41.06 8.65
N SER A 267 6.42 40.64 8.96
CA SER A 267 5.25 41.52 9.16
C SER A 267 4.40 40.97 10.31
N LYS A 268 3.65 41.83 11.00
CA LYS A 268 2.64 41.42 12.00
C LYS A 268 1.21 41.53 11.47
N SER A 269 1.04 41.96 10.24
CA SER A 269 -0.25 42.18 9.59
C SER A 269 -0.23 41.66 8.15
N SER A 270 -1.42 41.32 7.64
CA SER A 270 -1.68 41.08 6.23
C SER A 270 -2.39 42.32 5.64
N PRO A 271 -2.05 42.79 4.42
CA PRO A 271 -1.07 42.20 3.50
C PRO A 271 0.39 42.48 3.87
N MET A 272 1.31 41.67 3.33
CA MET A 272 2.75 41.91 3.33
C MET A 272 3.19 42.44 1.96
N MET A 273 3.82 43.61 1.92
CA MET A 273 4.38 44.17 0.68
C MET A 273 5.61 43.36 0.23
N VAL A 274 5.72 43.08 -1.07
CA VAL A 274 6.82 42.31 -1.68
C VAL A 274 7.34 42.89 -3.01
N SER A 275 6.88 44.06 -3.44
CA SER A 275 7.27 44.69 -4.72
C SER A 275 8.77 44.97 -4.88
N ASP A 276 9.51 45.04 -3.79
CA ASP A 276 10.96 45.27 -3.74
C ASP A 276 11.77 43.97 -3.60
N ILE A 277 11.11 42.81 -3.56
CA ILE A 277 11.75 41.50 -3.41
C ILE A 277 12.03 40.92 -4.78
N SER A 278 13.22 40.36 -4.98
CA SER A 278 13.60 39.78 -6.27
C SER A 278 12.67 38.60 -6.64
N PRO A 279 12.33 38.42 -7.93
CA PRO A 279 11.46 37.35 -8.37
C PRO A 279 12.03 35.97 -8.03
N GLY A 280 11.21 35.05 -7.55
CA GLY A 280 11.66 33.73 -7.12
C GLY A 280 10.68 32.98 -6.24
N LEU A 281 11.08 31.78 -5.82
CA LEU A 281 10.36 30.94 -4.87
C LEU A 281 10.78 31.28 -3.44
N TYR A 282 9.81 31.44 -2.55
CA TYR A 282 10.03 31.76 -1.15
C TYR A 282 9.15 30.87 -0.25
N LEU A 283 9.53 30.80 1.03
CA LEU A 283 8.75 30.17 2.09
C LEU A 283 8.24 31.24 3.05
N MET A 284 6.96 31.20 3.39
CA MET A 284 6.33 32.10 4.33
C MET A 284 5.91 31.30 5.57
N GLU A 285 6.55 31.58 6.70
CA GLU A 285 6.13 31.11 8.01
C GLU A 285 5.08 32.07 8.59
N ILE A 286 3.96 31.54 9.05
CA ILE A 286 2.82 32.26 9.58
C ILE A 286 2.63 31.79 11.01
N ILE A 287 2.78 32.71 11.96
CA ILE A 287 2.65 32.49 13.40
C ILE A 287 1.34 33.12 13.85
N THR A 288 0.50 32.33 14.49
CA THR A 288 -0.79 32.72 15.05
C THR A 288 -0.84 32.45 16.55
N ASP A 289 -1.87 32.94 17.22
CA ASP A 289 -2.17 32.59 18.61
C ASP A 289 -2.44 31.09 18.84
N LYS A 290 -2.65 30.34 17.76
CA LYS A 290 -2.84 28.89 17.75
C LYS A 290 -1.68 28.16 17.07
N GLY A 291 -0.47 28.69 17.10
CA GLY A 291 0.71 28.01 16.55
C GLY A 291 1.17 28.51 15.19
N LYS A 292 2.10 27.78 14.57
CA LYS A 292 2.84 28.20 13.37
C LYS A 292 2.66 27.25 12.19
N THR A 293 2.65 27.78 10.97
CA THR A 293 2.58 27.01 9.72
C THR A 293 3.48 27.63 8.64
N THR A 294 3.90 26.86 7.64
CA THR A 294 4.74 27.35 6.52
C THR A 294 4.07 27.11 5.17
N ARG A 295 4.17 28.09 4.25
CA ARG A 295 3.61 28.03 2.89
C ARG A 295 4.60 28.47 1.84
N LYS A 296 4.59 27.80 0.68
CA LYS A 296 5.37 28.22 -0.51
C LYS A 296 4.65 29.37 -1.21
N ILE A 297 5.41 30.39 -1.64
CA ILE A 297 4.90 31.52 -2.41
C ILE A 297 5.87 31.87 -3.54
N LEU A 298 5.33 32.17 -4.73
CA LEU A 298 6.11 32.66 -5.86
C LEU A 298 5.99 34.19 -5.94
N ILE A 299 7.10 34.92 -6.04
CA ILE A 299 7.14 36.38 -6.21
C ILE A 299 7.62 36.69 -7.64
N LYS A 300 6.98 37.66 -8.30
CA LYS A 300 7.21 38.09 -9.69
C LYS A 300 8.09 39.32 -9.82
#